data_AF-A0A7D9IAD5-F1
#
_entry.id   AF-A0A7D9IAD5-F1
#
_cell.length_a   1.000
_cell.length_b   1.000
_cell.length_c   1.000
_cell.angle_alpha   90.00
_cell.angle_beta   90.00
_cell.angle_gamma   90.00
#
_symmetry.space_group_name_H-M   'P 1'
#
loop_
_entity.id
_entity.type
_entity.pdbx_description
1 polymer ?
#
loop_
_entity_poly.entity_id
_entity_poly.type
_entity_poly.pdbx_seq_one_letter_code
_entity_poly.pdbx_strand_id
1 'polypeptide(L)'
;MCQYYRKESFNAKNKGECLQYYNSKADGFRHNSVYNNKIDCEKNQGFWISFSNYLEEYPKYQTKQECTAASSDELRLTWAIPYRSEDIDNLKMTDDSVESLKRCLVALDAPECTKAPYTRSNHLGNARGVVPLRYTWTLPHFPSGHAQRCVLRLRYNISTGDYPPFNTFSDENDNPTNGIHSPVQNNPKVKVSAAQLPLQLAINTAQFGRTFQDRSHLFKLLPRPKAVSEYDVIYNINVRGKRGNIVQAFPAVEYDFIPKRLSITSASLVHIQWTGSNTNPSANAGQGTAGTDRHNMVEMADPSVNYPLTSEKPLTMFTNAEIVWTSDEETKTKQDLILSMASSGYYNSMTLCKASPQKTALNDELNNGPASYRGMLLRFAPGEYYYMCTRNNNFSNRNQKGRLVVRNVTGSKLSKK
;
A
#
# COMPACT_ATOMS: atom_id res chain seq x y z
N MET A 1 16.65 15.27 4.16
CA MET A 1 15.43 14.64 4.72
C MET A 1 15.50 13.12 4.80
N CYS A 2 15.84 12.39 3.74
CA CYS A 2 15.88 10.92 3.79
C CYS A 2 16.83 10.33 4.84
N GLN A 3 18.01 10.92 5.02
CA GLN A 3 18.96 10.48 6.04
C GLN A 3 18.37 10.56 7.46
N TYR A 4 17.58 11.59 7.75
CA TYR A 4 16.87 11.71 9.02
C TYR A 4 15.91 10.55 9.21
N TYR A 5 15.01 10.28 8.27
CA TYR A 5 14.05 9.17 8.43
C TYR A 5 14.71 7.78 8.49
N ARG A 6 15.77 7.55 7.72
CA ARG A 6 16.52 6.29 7.79
C ARG A 6 17.21 6.08 9.15
N LYS A 7 17.52 7.16 9.87
CA LYS A 7 18.15 7.10 11.21
C LYS A 7 17.14 7.17 12.37
N GLU A 8 16.08 7.95 12.21
CA GLU A 8 15.19 8.36 13.31
C GLU A 8 13.79 7.76 13.24
N SER A 9 13.44 7.04 12.16
CA SER A 9 12.17 6.32 12.09
C SER A 9 12.12 5.15 13.08
N PHE A 10 10.92 4.70 13.39
CA PHE A 10 10.71 3.61 14.35
C PHE A 10 11.24 2.25 13.86
N ASN A 11 11.40 2.06 12.53
CA ASN A 11 12.03 0.86 11.99
C ASN A 11 13.54 0.80 12.28
N ALA A 12 14.19 1.96 12.45
CA ALA A 12 15.64 2.04 12.61
C ALA A 12 16.07 2.38 14.04
N LYS A 13 15.22 3.06 14.80
CA LYS A 13 15.51 3.53 16.15
C LYS A 13 14.33 3.32 17.06
N ASN A 14 14.60 2.66 18.18
CA ASN A 14 13.64 2.40 19.24
C ASN A 14 12.98 3.69 19.72
N LYS A 15 11.72 3.57 20.16
CA LYS A 15 10.94 4.68 20.69
C LYS A 15 10.52 4.36 22.11
N GLY A 16 10.69 5.36 22.97
CA GLY A 16 10.33 5.27 24.38
C GLY A 16 8.85 5.61 24.56
N GLU A 17 8.16 4.83 25.38
CA GLU A 17 6.80 5.11 25.83
C GLU A 17 6.68 4.75 27.30
N CYS A 18 5.95 5.55 28.07
CA CYS A 18 5.69 5.26 29.48
C CYS A 18 4.54 4.26 29.60
N LEU A 19 4.79 3.10 30.20
CA LEU A 19 3.75 2.17 30.61
C LEU A 19 3.38 2.36 32.08
N GLN A 20 2.09 2.38 32.35
CA GLN A 20 1.54 2.42 33.70
C GLN A 20 0.46 1.35 33.80
N TYR A 21 0.35 0.69 34.93
CA TYR A 21 -0.80 -0.17 35.21
C TYR A 21 -2.08 0.68 35.31
N TYR A 22 -3.25 0.05 35.15
CA TYR A 22 -4.51 0.65 35.59
C TYR A 22 -4.53 0.76 37.13
N ASN A 23 -5.63 0.41 37.80
CA ASN A 23 -5.70 0.55 39.26
C ASN A 23 -4.83 -0.49 39.98
N SER A 24 -4.67 -1.67 39.38
CA SER A 24 -3.82 -2.74 39.90
C SER A 24 -3.05 -3.43 38.76
N LYS A 25 -2.02 -4.22 39.13
CA LYS A 25 -1.28 -5.05 38.15
C LYS A 25 -2.16 -6.09 37.45
N ALA A 26 -3.21 -6.56 38.13
CA ALA A 26 -4.14 -7.55 37.58
C ALA A 26 -4.98 -6.97 36.44
N ASP A 27 -5.16 -5.64 36.42
CA ASP A 27 -5.93 -4.93 35.38
C ASP A 27 -5.12 -4.68 34.10
N GLY A 28 -3.83 -5.04 34.08
CA GLY A 28 -2.94 -4.84 32.94
C GLY A 28 -2.44 -3.41 32.78
N PHE A 29 -1.67 -3.18 31.72
CA PHE A 29 -1.15 -1.85 31.37
C PHE A 29 -2.22 -0.99 30.69
N ARG A 30 -2.16 0.32 30.92
CA ARG A 30 -2.96 1.30 30.20
C ARG A 30 -2.59 1.30 28.72
N HIS A 31 -3.61 1.43 27.86
CA HIS A 31 -3.41 1.53 26.40
C HIS A 31 -2.79 2.86 25.96
N ASN A 32 -2.93 3.91 26.77
CA ASN A 32 -2.41 5.23 26.47
C ASN A 32 -1.40 5.68 27.51
N SER A 33 -0.32 6.30 27.02
CA SER A 33 0.67 6.94 27.86
C SER A 33 0.29 8.38 28.16
N VAL A 34 0.36 8.78 29.42
CA VAL A 34 0.16 10.19 29.85
C VAL A 34 1.47 10.96 29.85
N TYR A 35 2.60 10.28 30.06
CA TYR A 35 3.93 10.88 30.17
C TYR A 35 4.78 10.56 28.94
N ASN A 36 5.20 11.60 28.24
CA ASN A 36 5.94 11.48 26.98
C ASN A 36 7.47 11.50 27.14
N ASN A 37 7.98 11.48 28.38
CA ASN A 37 9.40 11.44 28.68
C ASN A 37 9.69 10.57 29.90
N LYS A 38 10.94 10.09 29.98
CA LYS A 38 11.41 9.15 30.99
C LYS A 38 11.27 9.70 32.42
N ILE A 39 11.67 10.96 32.62
CA ILE A 39 11.71 11.58 33.95
C ILE A 39 10.30 11.63 34.55
N ASP A 40 9.33 12.15 33.79
CA ASP A 40 7.95 12.24 34.26
C ASP A 40 7.31 10.87 34.42
N CYS A 41 7.66 9.91 33.54
CA CYS A 41 7.19 8.54 33.66
C CYS A 41 7.61 7.91 34.99
N GLU A 42 8.90 7.94 35.29
CA GLU A 42 9.48 7.32 36.49
C GLU A 42 9.04 8.04 37.77
N LYS A 43 8.93 9.38 37.73
CA LYS A 43 8.39 10.19 38.83
C LYS A 43 6.96 9.79 39.20
N ASN A 44 6.17 9.35 38.22
CA ASN A 44 4.79 8.91 38.40
C ASN A 44 4.66 7.39 38.41
N GLN A 45 5.70 6.69 38.87
CA GLN A 45 5.72 5.24 39.11
C GLN A 45 5.41 4.41 37.84
N GLY A 46 5.65 4.98 36.66
CA GLY A 46 5.57 4.28 35.39
C GLY A 46 6.89 3.62 35.00
N PHE A 47 6.79 2.66 34.08
CA PHE A 47 7.92 1.98 33.46
C PHE A 47 8.23 2.65 32.12
N TRP A 48 9.43 3.22 31.98
CA TRP A 48 9.86 3.75 30.70
C TRP A 48 10.36 2.62 29.79
N ILE A 49 9.59 2.29 28.76
CA ILE A 49 9.89 1.15 27.88
C ILE A 49 10.44 1.63 26.54
N SER A 50 11.60 1.10 26.16
CA SER A 50 12.19 1.28 24.84
C SER A 50 11.66 0.21 23.88
N PHE A 51 10.52 0.48 23.27
CA PHE A 51 9.92 -0.40 22.28
C PHE A 51 10.72 -0.46 20.97
N SER A 52 10.64 -1.60 20.29
CA SER A 52 11.22 -1.83 18.97
C SER A 52 10.11 -2.18 17.97
N ASN A 53 10.16 -1.57 16.79
CA ASN A 53 9.38 -2.05 15.66
C ASN A 53 10.05 -3.30 15.07
N TYR A 54 9.26 -4.18 14.45
CA TYR A 54 9.76 -5.47 14.01
C TYR A 54 8.89 -6.05 12.91
N LEU A 55 9.43 -7.02 12.17
CA LEU A 55 8.73 -7.68 11.08
C LEU A 55 7.82 -8.77 11.65
N GLU A 56 8.39 -9.71 12.39
CA GLU A 56 7.66 -10.70 13.18
C GLU A 56 8.48 -11.20 14.38
N GLU A 57 7.81 -11.84 15.34
CA GLU A 57 8.49 -12.53 16.43
C GLU A 57 9.12 -13.83 15.93
N TYR A 58 10.25 -14.22 16.53
CA TYR A 58 10.99 -15.42 16.18
C TYR A 58 11.14 -16.35 17.40
N PRO A 59 10.09 -17.12 17.77
CA PRO A 59 10.00 -17.82 19.06
C PRO A 59 10.98 -18.98 19.22
N LYS A 60 11.72 -19.34 18.17
CA LYS A 60 12.73 -20.41 18.19
C LYS A 60 13.85 -20.14 19.20
N TYR A 61 14.20 -18.88 19.45
CA TYR A 61 15.26 -18.48 20.38
C TYR A 61 14.67 -17.72 21.56
N GLN A 62 14.89 -18.24 22.77
CA GLN A 62 14.25 -17.72 23.99
C GLN A 62 15.22 -16.94 24.87
N THR A 63 16.50 -16.89 24.49
CA THR A 63 17.52 -16.10 25.19
C THR A 63 18.18 -15.09 24.26
N LYS A 64 18.73 -14.02 24.85
CA LYS A 64 19.53 -13.02 24.13
C LYS A 64 20.71 -13.65 23.39
N GLN A 65 21.39 -14.61 24.02
CA GLN A 65 22.58 -15.25 23.48
C GLN A 65 22.24 -16.05 22.22
N GLU A 66 21.22 -16.89 22.28
CA GLU A 66 20.75 -17.67 21.12
C GLU A 66 20.28 -16.77 19.98
N CYS A 67 19.48 -15.75 20.29
CA CYS A 67 18.95 -14.82 19.30
C CYS A 67 20.07 -14.05 18.58
N THR A 68 21.06 -13.59 19.34
CA THR A 68 22.20 -12.83 18.78
C THR A 68 23.11 -13.74 17.95
N ALA A 69 23.38 -14.96 18.43
CA ALA A 69 24.24 -15.92 17.75
C ALA A 69 23.65 -16.44 16.43
N ALA A 70 22.32 -16.48 16.32
CA ALA A 70 21.62 -16.93 15.13
C ALA A 70 21.33 -15.82 14.09
N SER A 71 21.65 -14.56 14.42
CA SER A 71 21.44 -13.42 13.52
C SER A 71 22.44 -13.45 12.36
N SER A 72 21.96 -13.25 11.14
CA SER A 72 22.78 -13.13 9.91
C SER A 72 22.31 -11.96 9.05
N ASP A 73 23.00 -11.71 7.92
CA ASP A 73 22.60 -10.68 6.96
C ASP A 73 21.25 -11.03 6.29
N GLU A 74 20.97 -12.31 6.04
CA GLU A 74 19.72 -12.80 5.45
C GLU A 74 18.58 -12.90 6.48
N LEU A 75 18.90 -13.12 7.75
CA LEU A 75 17.95 -13.19 8.85
C LEU A 75 18.44 -12.33 10.02
N ARG A 76 18.14 -11.03 9.95
CA ARG A 76 18.52 -10.08 11.00
C ARG A 76 17.60 -10.25 12.21
N LEU A 77 18.15 -10.83 13.27
CA LEU A 77 17.48 -11.00 14.56
C LEU A 77 17.94 -9.96 15.57
N THR A 78 17.02 -9.50 16.41
CA THR A 78 17.28 -8.58 17.52
C THR A 78 16.56 -9.03 18.79
N TRP A 79 17.23 -8.90 19.93
CA TRP A 79 16.64 -9.19 21.25
C TRP A 79 16.09 -7.91 21.87
N ALA A 80 14.79 -7.68 21.73
CA ALA A 80 14.16 -6.42 22.11
C ALA A 80 12.68 -6.58 22.50
N ILE A 81 12.05 -5.49 22.96
CA ILE A 81 10.64 -5.47 23.38
C ILE A 81 9.78 -5.13 22.16
N PRO A 82 8.91 -6.05 21.71
CA PRO A 82 8.06 -5.80 20.54
C PRO A 82 7.03 -4.70 20.84
N TYR A 83 6.78 -3.83 19.87
CA TYR A 83 5.65 -2.90 19.92
C TYR A 83 4.42 -3.47 19.22
N ARG A 84 3.34 -3.70 19.97
CA ARG A 84 2.00 -3.94 19.43
C ARG A 84 1.00 -3.10 20.21
N SER A 85 0.54 -2.01 19.61
CA SER A 85 -0.43 -1.11 20.23
C SER A 85 -1.72 -1.81 20.67
N GLU A 86 -2.13 -2.83 19.91
CA GLU A 86 -3.34 -3.62 20.12
C GLU A 86 -3.24 -4.58 21.32
N ASP A 87 -2.04 -4.90 21.80
CA ASP A 87 -1.78 -5.91 22.83
C ASP A 87 -1.04 -5.34 24.06
N ILE A 88 -0.95 -4.01 24.20
CA ILE A 88 -0.21 -3.38 25.31
C ILE A 88 -0.75 -3.80 26.67
N ASP A 89 -2.07 -3.87 26.82
CA ASP A 89 -2.78 -4.30 28.03
C ASP A 89 -2.48 -5.77 28.39
N ASN A 90 -2.18 -6.60 27.40
CA ASN A 90 -1.84 -8.01 27.55
C ASN A 90 -0.36 -8.26 27.90
N LEU A 91 0.49 -7.22 27.92
CA LEU A 91 1.88 -7.37 28.33
C LEU A 91 1.97 -7.75 29.81
N LYS A 92 2.69 -8.84 30.10
CA LYS A 92 2.92 -9.33 31.46
C LYS A 92 4.41 -9.32 31.76
N MET A 93 4.80 -8.42 32.66
CA MET A 93 6.15 -8.41 33.22
C MET A 93 6.28 -9.46 34.32
N THR A 94 7.38 -10.21 34.30
CA THR A 94 7.79 -11.08 35.40
C THR A 94 8.71 -10.28 36.32
N ASP A 95 8.48 -10.35 37.63
CA ASP A 95 9.28 -9.68 38.68
C ASP A 95 9.43 -8.16 38.48
N ASP A 96 8.41 -7.50 37.92
CA ASP A 96 8.44 -6.07 37.55
C ASP A 96 9.64 -5.66 36.68
N SER A 97 10.22 -6.61 35.94
CA SER A 97 11.39 -6.39 35.11
C SER A 97 11.01 -6.18 33.65
N VAL A 98 11.34 -5.01 33.10
CA VAL A 98 11.12 -4.67 31.69
C VAL A 98 11.90 -5.64 30.76
N GLU A 99 12.98 -6.24 31.26
CA GLU A 99 13.75 -7.24 30.52
C GLU A 99 12.94 -8.52 30.22
N SER A 100 11.98 -8.87 31.08
CA SER A 100 11.11 -10.04 30.89
C SER A 100 10.20 -9.92 29.65
N LEU A 101 10.02 -8.71 29.12
CA LEU A 101 9.24 -8.44 27.91
C LEU A 101 10.04 -8.63 26.62
N LYS A 102 11.37 -8.81 26.71
CA LYS A 102 12.18 -8.99 25.51
C LYS A 102 11.92 -10.34 24.86
N ARG A 103 11.90 -10.32 23.53
CA ARG A 103 11.75 -11.50 22.66
C ARG A 103 12.79 -11.43 21.55
N CYS A 104 13.04 -12.55 20.89
CA CYS A 104 13.79 -12.55 19.66
C CYS A 104 12.87 -12.10 18.52
N LEU A 105 13.25 -11.04 17.80
CA LEU A 105 12.45 -10.40 16.78
C LEU A 105 13.20 -10.41 15.45
N VAL A 106 12.48 -10.63 14.35
CA VAL A 106 12.98 -10.36 13.00
C VAL A 106 12.96 -8.84 12.80
N ALA A 107 14.12 -8.25 12.58
CA ALA A 107 14.26 -6.81 12.46
C ALA A 107 13.67 -6.29 11.14
N LEU A 108 13.03 -5.11 11.18
CA LEU A 108 12.64 -4.40 9.97
C LEU A 108 13.83 -3.68 9.34
N ASP A 109 13.78 -3.49 8.03
CA ASP A 109 14.68 -2.55 7.36
C ASP A 109 14.28 -1.11 7.67
N ALA A 110 15.30 -0.23 7.67
CA ALA A 110 15.07 1.20 7.67
C ALA A 110 14.14 1.58 6.49
N PRO A 111 13.24 2.57 6.66
CA PRO A 111 12.27 2.90 5.64
C PRO A 111 12.97 3.32 4.36
N GLU A 112 12.48 2.82 3.23
CA GLU A 112 12.93 3.34 1.94
C GLU A 112 12.50 4.80 1.82
N CYS A 113 13.45 5.66 1.46
CA CYS A 113 13.19 7.05 1.19
C CYS A 113 13.88 7.44 -0.10
N THR A 114 13.09 7.90 -1.06
CA THR A 114 13.53 8.29 -2.39
C THR A 114 12.99 9.68 -2.72
N LYS A 115 13.65 10.36 -3.66
CA LYS A 115 13.17 11.64 -4.17
C LYS A 115 11.95 11.36 -5.06
N ALA A 116 10.87 12.10 -4.85
CA ALA A 116 9.70 12.03 -5.73
C ALA A 116 10.13 12.29 -7.19
N PRO A 117 9.68 11.48 -8.15
CA PRO A 117 9.98 11.71 -9.55
C PRO A 117 9.43 13.06 -10.03
N TYR A 118 10.04 13.61 -11.07
CA TYR A 118 9.62 14.90 -11.62
C TYR A 118 8.22 14.80 -12.26
N THR A 119 7.33 15.72 -11.88
CA THR A 119 5.99 15.88 -12.43
C THR A 119 5.59 17.36 -12.36
N ARG A 120 4.59 17.75 -13.13
CA ARG A 120 3.98 19.08 -13.03
C ARG A 120 3.25 19.17 -11.68
N SER A 121 3.47 20.27 -10.96
CA SER A 121 2.75 20.56 -9.72
C SER A 121 1.23 20.51 -9.94
N ASN A 122 0.48 19.94 -8.99
CA ASN A 122 -0.99 19.86 -9.01
C ASN A 122 -1.61 19.05 -10.17
N HIS A 123 -0.91 18.04 -10.70
CA HIS A 123 -1.40 17.19 -11.80
C HIS A 123 -1.61 15.73 -11.42
N LEU A 124 -2.04 15.49 -10.17
CA LEU A 124 -2.42 14.17 -9.64
C LEU A 124 -1.36 13.07 -9.88
N GLY A 125 -0.09 13.47 -9.94
CA GLY A 125 1.05 12.56 -10.10
C GLY A 125 1.21 11.96 -11.49
N ASN A 126 0.64 12.52 -12.56
CA ASN A 126 0.97 12.04 -13.92
C ASN A 126 2.34 12.56 -14.39
N ALA A 127 3.14 11.69 -14.98
CA ALA A 127 4.45 12.03 -15.54
C ALA A 127 4.44 11.95 -17.07
N ARG A 128 5.65 12.02 -17.67
CA ARG A 128 5.85 11.91 -19.12
C ARG A 128 5.15 10.66 -19.67
N GLY A 129 4.43 10.83 -20.78
CA GLY A 129 3.65 9.75 -21.41
C GLY A 129 2.31 9.46 -20.73
N VAL A 130 1.84 10.36 -19.84
CA VAL A 130 0.56 10.29 -19.12
C VAL A 130 0.43 8.98 -18.32
N VAL A 131 1.56 8.56 -17.75
CA VAL A 131 1.60 7.41 -16.85
C VAL A 131 1.69 7.95 -15.42
N PRO A 132 0.90 7.40 -14.50
CA PRO A 132 1.02 7.78 -13.11
C PRO A 132 2.39 7.47 -12.54
N LEU A 133 2.89 8.40 -11.74
CA LEU A 133 4.02 8.16 -10.86
C LEU A 133 3.67 7.04 -9.90
N ARG A 134 4.62 6.13 -9.78
CA ARG A 134 4.51 4.95 -8.93
C ARG A 134 5.83 4.71 -8.23
N TYR A 135 5.73 4.06 -7.09
CA TYR A 135 6.85 3.47 -6.40
C TYR A 135 6.69 1.95 -6.51
N THR A 136 7.71 1.28 -7.04
CA THR A 136 7.72 -0.19 -7.10
C THR A 136 8.19 -0.69 -5.74
N TRP A 137 7.27 -1.28 -5.00
CA TRP A 137 7.53 -1.81 -3.69
C TRP A 137 7.68 -3.33 -3.75
N THR A 138 8.78 -3.84 -3.20
CA THR A 138 8.96 -5.28 -2.95
C THR A 138 8.35 -5.61 -1.59
N LEU A 139 7.39 -6.55 -1.58
CA LEU A 139 6.74 -6.99 -0.34
C LEU A 139 7.78 -7.66 0.59
N PRO A 140 7.70 -7.42 1.90
CA PRO A 140 8.61 -8.06 2.85
C PRO A 140 8.38 -9.58 2.91
N HIS A 141 9.46 -10.33 3.08
CA HIS A 141 9.44 -11.78 3.28
C HIS A 141 9.41 -12.09 4.78
N PHE A 142 8.44 -12.88 5.21
CA PHE A 142 8.28 -13.31 6.60
C PHE A 142 8.81 -14.75 6.76
N PRO A 143 9.94 -14.95 7.47
CA PRO A 143 10.50 -16.27 7.74
C PRO A 143 9.52 -17.35 8.23
N SER A 144 8.43 -16.98 8.92
CA SER A 144 7.44 -17.96 9.36
C SER A 144 6.65 -18.62 8.23
N GLY A 145 6.56 -17.99 7.05
CA GLY A 145 5.66 -18.42 6.00
C GLY A 145 4.18 -18.38 6.42
N HIS A 146 3.83 -17.64 7.46
CA HIS A 146 2.46 -17.49 7.92
C HIS A 146 1.79 -16.28 7.26
N ALA A 147 0.46 -16.26 7.26
CA ALA A 147 -0.28 -15.10 6.80
C ALA A 147 -0.15 -13.95 7.82
N GLN A 148 0.11 -12.75 7.34
CA GLN A 148 0.43 -11.59 8.18
C GLN A 148 -0.54 -10.44 7.94
N ARG A 149 -0.97 -9.78 9.01
CA ARG A 149 -1.68 -8.49 8.94
C ARG A 149 -0.65 -7.39 9.04
N CYS A 150 -0.56 -6.56 8.01
CA CYS A 150 0.50 -5.58 7.88
C CYS A 150 -0.09 -4.18 7.74
N VAL A 151 0.65 -3.20 8.28
CA VAL A 151 0.38 -1.77 8.06
C VAL A 151 1.47 -1.22 7.16
N LEU A 152 1.10 -0.78 5.96
CA LEU A 152 1.98 0.00 5.10
C LEU A 152 1.77 1.48 5.43
N ARG A 153 2.84 2.17 5.82
CA ARG A 153 2.81 3.63 6.01
C ARG A 153 3.59 4.32 4.91
N LEU A 154 2.96 5.26 4.23
CA LEU A 154 3.54 6.09 3.17
C LEU A 154 3.52 7.54 3.63
N ARG A 155 4.69 8.18 3.57
CA ARG A 155 4.85 9.62 3.86
C ARG A 155 5.33 10.34 2.62
N TYR A 156 4.57 11.33 2.18
CA TYR A 156 4.97 12.26 1.14
C TYR A 156 5.32 13.60 1.78
N ASN A 157 6.61 13.94 1.68
CA ASN A 157 7.16 15.16 2.23
C ASN A 157 7.42 16.16 1.12
N ILE A 158 7.12 17.42 1.39
CA ILE A 158 7.44 18.55 0.52
C ILE A 158 8.35 19.51 1.29
N SER A 159 9.15 20.27 0.56
CA SER A 159 9.97 21.34 1.11
C SER A 159 10.00 22.47 0.11
N THR A 160 9.98 23.70 0.60
CA THR A 160 10.15 24.89 -0.24
C THR A 160 11.50 25.54 0.07
N GLY A 161 11.95 26.44 -0.81
CA GLY A 161 13.14 27.25 -0.59
C GLY A 161 12.86 28.53 0.20
N ASP A 162 11.62 28.74 0.65
CA ASP A 162 11.17 30.00 1.25
C ASP A 162 11.57 30.14 2.73
N TYR A 163 12.05 29.06 3.34
CA TYR A 163 12.63 29.03 4.69
C TYR A 163 13.67 27.90 4.78
N PRO A 164 14.60 27.91 5.76
CA PRO A 164 15.58 26.83 5.96
C PRO A 164 14.91 25.50 6.36
N PRO A 165 14.65 24.56 5.44
CA PRO A 165 13.71 23.46 5.68
C PRO A 165 14.29 22.34 6.55
N PHE A 166 15.57 22.43 6.90
CA PHE A 166 16.27 21.48 7.77
C PHE A 166 16.57 22.04 9.16
N ASN A 167 16.42 23.35 9.36
CA ASN A 167 16.74 24.02 10.62
C ASN A 167 15.52 24.67 11.29
N THR A 168 14.37 24.81 10.61
CA THR A 168 13.14 25.41 11.17
C THR A 168 12.14 24.39 11.74
N PHE A 169 12.05 24.24 13.06
CA PHE A 169 11.19 23.21 13.69
C PHE A 169 9.88 23.78 14.25
N SER A 170 9.08 22.93 14.92
CA SER A 170 7.73 23.30 15.39
C SER A 170 7.71 24.34 16.50
N ASP A 171 8.84 24.55 17.16
CA ASP A 171 9.10 25.63 18.12
C ASP A 171 9.22 27.00 17.44
N GLU A 172 9.53 27.06 16.14
CA GLU A 172 9.49 28.28 15.33
C GLU A 172 8.10 28.54 14.69
N ASN A 173 7.07 27.79 15.08
CA ASN A 173 5.70 28.12 14.71
C ASN A 173 5.28 29.44 15.37
N ASP A 174 4.46 30.23 14.67
CA ASP A 174 4.06 31.55 15.14
C ASP A 174 3.42 31.48 16.54
N ASN A 175 4.10 32.09 17.51
CA ASN A 175 3.64 32.22 18.89
C ASN A 175 4.03 33.62 19.39
N PRO A 176 3.26 34.65 18.99
CA PRO A 176 3.57 36.05 19.31
C PRO A 176 3.64 36.33 20.81
N THR A 177 2.84 35.61 21.62
CA THR A 177 2.83 35.73 23.09
C THR A 177 4.19 35.41 23.71
N ASN A 178 4.97 34.52 23.08
CA ASN A 178 6.31 34.13 23.52
C ASN A 178 7.41 34.77 22.66
N GLY A 179 7.09 35.78 21.84
CA GLY A 179 8.06 36.46 20.96
C GLY A 179 8.57 35.62 19.79
N ILE A 180 7.87 34.53 19.44
CA ILE A 180 8.24 33.64 18.35
C ILE A 180 7.44 34.04 17.12
N HIS A 181 8.15 34.40 16.04
CA HIS A 181 7.56 34.75 14.76
C HIS A 181 7.93 33.73 13.70
N SER A 182 6.92 33.21 13.00
CA SER A 182 7.19 32.23 11.95
C SER A 182 8.02 32.84 10.81
N PRO A 183 9.01 32.11 10.25
CA PRO A 183 9.81 32.58 9.14
C PRO A 183 9.00 32.76 7.84
N VAL A 184 7.80 32.20 7.78
CA VAL A 184 6.85 32.36 6.67
C VAL A 184 5.50 32.81 7.20
N GLN A 185 4.81 33.66 6.45
CA GLN A 185 3.51 34.20 6.83
C GLN A 185 2.46 33.89 5.77
N ASN A 186 1.19 33.87 6.17
CA ASN A 186 0.09 33.80 5.22
C ASN A 186 -0.03 35.13 4.48
N ASN A 187 -0.11 35.04 3.16
CA ASN A 187 -0.34 36.18 2.26
C ASN A 187 0.48 37.45 2.57
N PRO A 188 1.82 37.37 2.70
CA PRO A 188 2.62 38.53 3.05
C PRO A 188 2.58 39.56 1.92
N LYS A 189 2.61 40.85 2.29
CA LYS A 189 2.84 41.94 1.36
C LYS A 189 4.34 42.15 1.20
N VAL A 190 4.81 42.09 -0.04
CA VAL A 190 6.22 42.31 -0.39
C VAL A 190 6.32 43.52 -1.29
N LYS A 191 7.37 44.33 -1.08
CA LYS A 191 7.64 45.49 -1.95
C LYS A 191 8.53 45.03 -3.10
N VAL A 192 8.07 45.20 -4.33
CA VAL A 192 8.77 44.68 -5.51
C VAL A 192 9.62 45.77 -6.13
N SER A 193 10.92 45.47 -6.30
CA SER A 193 11.93 46.32 -6.96
C SER A 193 12.15 47.69 -6.29
N ALA A 194 12.93 48.54 -6.95
CA ALA A 194 13.11 49.93 -6.57
C ALA A 194 11.78 50.73 -6.54
N ALA A 195 10.75 50.27 -7.26
CA ALA A 195 9.44 50.93 -7.29
C ALA A 195 8.68 50.87 -5.95
N GLN A 196 9.11 50.03 -5.00
CA GLN A 196 8.48 49.88 -3.68
C GLN A 196 6.97 49.55 -3.72
N LEU A 197 6.46 49.06 -4.84
CA LEU A 197 5.06 48.70 -5.03
C LEU A 197 4.71 47.49 -4.15
N PRO A 198 3.77 47.61 -3.19
CA PRO A 198 3.37 46.49 -2.35
C PRO A 198 2.48 45.53 -3.16
N LEU A 199 2.96 44.30 -3.38
CA LEU A 199 2.17 43.19 -3.92
C LEU A 199 1.98 42.12 -2.85
N GLN A 200 0.84 41.44 -2.88
CA GLN A 200 0.55 40.36 -1.95
C GLN A 200 0.89 39.01 -2.59
N LEU A 201 1.70 38.21 -1.92
CA LEU A 201 1.95 36.83 -2.32
C LEU A 201 0.73 35.97 -1.96
N ALA A 202 0.35 35.01 -2.80
CA ALA A 202 -0.74 34.07 -2.52
C ALA A 202 -0.21 32.84 -1.76
N ILE A 203 0.32 33.05 -0.55
CA ILE A 203 0.93 32.01 0.28
C ILE A 203 -0.06 31.51 1.32
N ASN A 204 -0.25 30.19 1.34
CA ASN A 204 -0.91 29.47 2.43
C ASN A 204 0.13 28.63 3.18
N THR A 205 0.52 29.03 4.38
CA THR A 205 1.54 28.35 5.19
C THR A 205 1.13 26.93 5.60
N ALA A 206 -0.18 26.60 5.59
CA ALA A 206 -0.64 25.23 5.77
C ALA A 206 -0.17 24.28 4.63
N GLN A 207 0.20 24.83 3.47
CA GLN A 207 0.74 24.09 2.33
C GLN A 207 2.27 24.07 2.29
N PHE A 208 2.95 24.67 3.27
CA PHE A 208 4.41 24.73 3.38
C PHE A 208 4.96 23.65 4.34
N GLY A 209 4.09 22.74 4.80
CA GLY A 209 4.42 21.70 5.77
C GLY A 209 5.43 20.68 5.26
N ARG A 210 6.34 20.25 6.14
CA ARG A 210 7.36 19.23 5.84
C ARG A 210 6.77 17.88 5.44
N THR A 211 5.72 17.44 6.15
CA THR A 211 4.94 16.23 5.82
C THR A 211 3.61 16.65 5.20
N PHE A 212 3.49 16.53 3.88
CA PHE A 212 2.25 16.91 3.17
C PHE A 212 1.16 15.85 3.32
N GLN A 213 1.53 14.57 3.22
CA GLN A 213 0.63 13.45 3.43
C GLN A 213 1.31 12.33 4.21
N ASP A 214 0.59 11.82 5.20
CA ASP A 214 0.90 10.60 5.92
C ASP A 214 -0.31 9.68 5.83
N ARG A 215 -0.12 8.48 5.27
CA ARG A 215 -1.20 7.54 4.98
C ARG A 215 -0.78 6.15 5.43
N SER A 216 -1.69 5.47 6.09
CA SER A 216 -1.52 4.07 6.50
C SER A 216 -2.56 3.21 5.80
N HIS A 217 -2.13 2.05 5.32
CA HIS A 217 -2.97 1.07 4.64
C HIS A 217 -2.83 -0.28 5.33
N LEU A 218 -3.95 -0.90 5.65
CA LEU A 218 -4.00 -2.26 6.15
C LEU A 218 -4.11 -3.22 4.98
N PHE A 219 -3.30 -4.26 5.00
CA PHE A 219 -3.35 -5.33 4.02
C PHE A 219 -2.94 -6.64 4.66
N LYS A 220 -3.34 -7.75 4.03
CA LYS A 220 -2.98 -9.10 4.46
C LYS A 220 -2.01 -9.69 3.46
N LEU A 221 -0.85 -10.11 3.93
CA LEU A 221 0.08 -10.93 3.17
C LEU A 221 -0.23 -12.39 3.41
N LEU A 222 -0.25 -13.16 2.32
CA LEU A 222 -0.46 -14.59 2.33
C LEU A 222 0.84 -15.28 1.93
N PRO A 223 1.11 -16.49 2.44
CA PRO A 223 2.23 -17.29 1.96
C PRO A 223 2.09 -17.55 0.47
N ARG A 224 3.24 -17.71 -0.19
CA ARG A 224 3.29 -18.20 -1.56
C ARG A 224 2.63 -19.58 -1.64
N PRO A 225 1.87 -19.89 -2.71
CA PRO A 225 1.39 -21.24 -2.96
C PRO A 225 2.57 -22.22 -3.00
N LYS A 226 2.37 -23.48 -2.58
CA LYS A 226 3.45 -24.49 -2.51
C LYS A 226 4.19 -24.70 -3.83
N ALA A 227 3.52 -24.49 -4.96
CA ALA A 227 4.10 -24.63 -6.30
C ALA A 227 4.97 -23.43 -6.75
N VAL A 228 5.04 -22.38 -5.94
CA VAL A 228 5.75 -21.13 -6.25
C VAL A 228 6.95 -21.00 -5.32
N SER A 229 8.14 -20.96 -5.90
CA SER A 229 9.38 -20.85 -5.13
C SER A 229 9.61 -19.42 -4.62
N GLU A 230 10.53 -19.27 -3.66
CA GLU A 230 11.01 -17.97 -3.19
C GLU A 230 11.72 -17.16 -4.29
N TYR A 231 12.27 -17.85 -5.30
CA TYR A 231 12.97 -17.22 -6.42
C TYR A 231 12.03 -16.79 -7.56
N ASP A 232 10.76 -17.21 -7.54
CA ASP A 232 9.78 -16.76 -8.52
C ASP A 232 9.42 -15.30 -8.29
N VAL A 233 9.55 -14.48 -9.34
CA VAL A 233 9.18 -13.07 -9.30
C VAL A 233 7.69 -12.92 -9.59
N ILE A 234 6.94 -12.40 -8.63
CA ILE A 234 5.50 -12.12 -8.74
C ILE A 234 5.28 -10.62 -8.91
N TYR A 235 4.67 -10.23 -10.02
CA TYR A 235 4.19 -8.86 -10.24
C TYR A 235 2.70 -8.77 -9.92
N ASN A 236 2.31 -7.76 -9.16
CA ASN A 236 0.90 -7.53 -8.86
C ASN A 236 0.27 -6.58 -9.87
N ILE A 237 -0.88 -6.97 -10.43
CA ILE A 237 -1.82 -6.06 -11.09
C ILE A 237 -3.00 -5.88 -10.15
N ASN A 238 -3.17 -4.64 -9.68
CA ASN A 238 -4.21 -4.20 -8.77
C ASN A 238 -5.12 -3.16 -9.43
N VAL A 239 -6.06 -2.66 -8.63
CA VAL A 239 -6.80 -1.42 -8.91
C VAL A 239 -6.40 -0.36 -7.91
N ARG A 240 -6.37 0.89 -8.38
CA ARG A 240 -6.23 2.10 -7.54
C ARG A 240 -7.44 3.00 -7.76
N GLY A 241 -7.59 4.00 -6.90
CA GLY A 241 -8.53 5.09 -7.10
C GLY A 241 -9.86 4.89 -6.37
N LYS A 242 -10.82 5.76 -6.67
CA LYS A 242 -12.15 5.81 -6.05
C LYS A 242 -13.23 6.11 -7.10
N ARG A 243 -14.47 5.71 -6.80
CA ARG A 243 -15.65 6.05 -7.61
C ARG A 243 -15.82 7.56 -7.69
N GLY A 244 -16.00 8.09 -8.90
CA GLY A 244 -16.25 9.50 -9.15
C GLY A 244 -15.73 9.94 -10.51
N ASN A 245 -15.95 11.22 -10.83
CA ASN A 245 -15.15 11.96 -11.81
C ASN A 245 -13.97 12.65 -11.11
N ILE A 246 -13.12 13.35 -11.87
CA ILE A 246 -11.91 14.02 -11.35
C ILE A 246 -12.16 14.98 -10.18
N VAL A 247 -13.31 15.65 -10.15
CA VAL A 247 -13.67 16.60 -9.08
C VAL A 247 -14.15 15.86 -7.83
N GLN A 248 -14.98 14.82 -8.02
CA GLN A 248 -15.58 14.05 -6.93
C GLN A 248 -14.59 13.09 -6.25
N ALA A 249 -13.58 12.62 -6.99
CA ALA A 249 -12.56 11.73 -6.45
C ALA A 249 -11.46 12.48 -5.68
N PHE A 250 -11.30 13.79 -5.90
CA PHE A 250 -10.29 14.61 -5.23
C PHE A 250 -10.41 14.51 -3.69
N PRO A 251 -9.30 14.37 -2.94
CA PRO A 251 -7.89 14.43 -3.37
C PRO A 251 -7.30 13.10 -3.87
N ALA A 252 -8.11 12.08 -4.10
CA ALA A 252 -7.69 10.84 -4.76
C ALA A 252 -7.80 10.95 -6.30
N VAL A 253 -7.71 9.82 -6.98
CA VAL A 253 -7.88 9.68 -8.44
C VAL A 253 -9.00 8.70 -8.75
N GLU A 254 -9.50 8.74 -9.96
CA GLU A 254 -10.48 7.77 -10.47
C GLU A 254 -9.88 6.36 -10.59
N TYR A 255 -10.74 5.37 -10.76
CA TYR A 255 -10.30 3.99 -10.90
C TYR A 255 -9.42 3.75 -12.13
N ASP A 256 -8.32 3.03 -11.92
CA ASP A 256 -7.45 2.56 -12.98
C ASP A 256 -6.75 1.26 -12.57
N PHE A 257 -6.29 0.47 -13.55
CA PHE A 257 -5.39 -0.64 -13.26
C PHE A 257 -4.01 -0.10 -12.86
N ILE A 258 -3.40 -0.70 -11.85
CA ILE A 258 -2.03 -0.39 -11.45
C ILE A 258 -1.20 -1.68 -11.36
N PRO A 259 -0.11 -1.79 -12.13
CA PRO A 259 0.33 -0.85 -13.17
C PRO A 259 -0.57 -0.86 -14.42
N LYS A 260 -0.77 0.31 -15.04
CA LYS A 260 -1.44 0.45 -16.33
C LYS A 260 -0.67 -0.17 -17.49
N ARG A 261 0.67 -0.14 -17.40
CA ARG A 261 1.60 -0.72 -18.35
C ARG A 261 2.59 -1.58 -17.58
N LEU A 262 2.54 -2.89 -17.80
CA LEU A 262 3.43 -3.87 -17.21
C LEU A 262 4.26 -4.53 -18.32
N SER A 263 5.58 -4.60 -18.13
CA SER A 263 6.46 -5.38 -19.00
C SER A 263 7.29 -6.32 -18.15
N ILE A 264 7.21 -7.62 -18.45
CA ILE A 264 7.82 -8.71 -17.69
C ILE A 264 8.44 -9.74 -18.63
N THR A 265 9.11 -10.73 -18.06
CA THR A 265 9.58 -11.92 -18.79
C THR A 265 8.59 -13.08 -18.64
N SER A 266 8.61 -14.05 -19.55
CA SER A 266 7.79 -15.27 -19.46
C SER A 266 8.11 -16.17 -18.26
N ALA A 267 9.27 -15.97 -17.61
CA ALA A 267 9.60 -16.62 -16.34
C ALA A 267 8.93 -15.98 -15.12
N SER A 268 8.37 -14.77 -15.25
CA SER A 268 7.69 -14.09 -14.15
C SER A 268 6.24 -14.54 -14.01
N LEU A 269 5.69 -14.38 -12.80
CA LEU A 269 4.29 -14.59 -12.49
C LEU A 269 3.57 -13.26 -12.33
N VAL A 270 2.26 -13.26 -12.62
CA VAL A 270 1.39 -12.10 -12.42
C VAL A 270 0.25 -12.47 -11.48
N HIS A 271 0.17 -11.81 -10.33
CA HIS A 271 -0.99 -11.91 -9.45
C HIS A 271 -1.96 -10.80 -9.80
N ILE A 272 -3.13 -11.16 -10.33
CA ILE A 272 -4.20 -10.24 -10.64
C ILE A 272 -5.22 -10.31 -9.50
N GLN A 273 -5.43 -9.20 -8.80
CA GLN A 273 -6.36 -9.09 -7.68
C GLN A 273 -6.85 -7.66 -7.51
N TRP A 274 -7.92 -7.42 -6.75
CA TRP A 274 -8.35 -6.07 -6.41
C TRP A 274 -9.26 -6.03 -5.19
N THR A 275 -9.38 -4.84 -4.62
CA THR A 275 -10.37 -4.51 -3.60
C THR A 275 -11.23 -3.36 -4.11
N GLY A 276 -12.54 -3.60 -4.19
CA GLY A 276 -13.54 -2.57 -4.48
C GLY A 276 -14.21 -2.07 -3.21
N SER A 277 -15.36 -1.41 -3.34
CA SER A 277 -16.09 -0.86 -2.19
C SER A 277 -17.61 -0.82 -2.40
N ASN A 278 -18.36 -0.95 -1.30
CA ASN A 278 -19.81 -0.72 -1.24
C ASN A 278 -20.17 0.57 -0.47
N THR A 279 -19.17 1.36 -0.10
CA THR A 279 -19.32 2.51 0.81
C THR A 279 -18.80 3.80 0.16
N ASN A 280 -18.82 3.87 -1.18
CA ASN A 280 -18.55 5.13 -1.86
C ASN A 280 -19.73 6.10 -1.66
N PRO A 281 -19.50 7.43 -1.72
CA PRO A 281 -20.59 8.40 -1.71
C PRO A 281 -21.59 8.15 -2.84
N SER A 282 -22.89 8.13 -2.53
CA SER A 282 -23.94 7.76 -3.49
C SER A 282 -24.07 8.73 -4.66
N ALA A 283 -23.70 10.00 -4.47
CA ALA A 283 -23.76 11.04 -5.50
C ALA A 283 -22.55 11.00 -6.47
N ASN A 284 -21.58 10.10 -6.26
CA ASN A 284 -20.41 10.01 -7.14
C ASN A 284 -20.77 9.32 -8.46
N ALA A 285 -20.32 9.93 -9.57
CA ALA A 285 -20.45 9.40 -10.90
C ALA A 285 -19.79 8.01 -11.02
N GLY A 286 -20.44 7.10 -11.74
CA GLY A 286 -20.02 5.70 -11.89
C GLY A 286 -21.13 4.87 -12.53
N GLN A 287 -20.80 3.67 -12.99
CA GLN A 287 -21.80 2.71 -13.51
C GLN A 287 -22.25 1.72 -12.43
N GLY A 288 -23.39 1.09 -12.64
CA GLY A 288 -24.04 0.24 -11.65
C GLY A 288 -24.58 0.99 -10.43
N THR A 289 -24.97 0.23 -9.42
CA THR A 289 -25.61 0.71 -8.19
C THR A 289 -24.79 1.83 -7.54
N ALA A 290 -25.48 2.93 -7.19
CA ALA A 290 -24.88 4.07 -6.50
C ALA A 290 -24.14 3.64 -5.23
N GLY A 291 -23.00 4.28 -4.96
CA GLY A 291 -22.15 3.96 -3.80
C GLY A 291 -21.37 2.63 -3.90
N THR A 292 -21.64 1.81 -4.92
CA THR A 292 -20.89 0.57 -5.16
C THR A 292 -19.86 0.73 -6.27
N ASP A 293 -18.81 -0.08 -6.16
CA ASP A 293 -17.77 -0.22 -7.16
C ASP A 293 -17.35 -1.68 -7.32
N ARG A 294 -17.15 -2.07 -8.58
CA ARG A 294 -16.79 -3.42 -9.00
C ARG A 294 -15.77 -3.31 -10.13
N HIS A 295 -14.84 -4.24 -10.16
CA HIS A 295 -13.90 -4.36 -11.26
C HIS A 295 -14.00 -5.74 -11.87
N ASN A 296 -13.71 -5.81 -13.16
CA ASN A 296 -13.50 -7.04 -13.87
C ASN A 296 -12.37 -6.82 -14.87
N MET A 297 -11.92 -7.89 -15.50
CA MET A 297 -10.91 -7.84 -16.53
C MET A 297 -11.35 -8.67 -17.72
N VAL A 298 -11.47 -8.01 -18.87
CA VAL A 298 -11.76 -8.63 -20.16
C VAL A 298 -10.71 -8.20 -21.17
N GLU A 299 -10.37 -9.10 -22.09
CA GLU A 299 -9.40 -8.82 -23.15
C GLU A 299 -9.99 -7.84 -24.18
N MET A 300 -9.15 -6.99 -24.73
CA MET A 300 -9.50 -6.05 -25.79
C MET A 300 -8.43 -6.07 -26.89
N ALA A 301 -8.78 -5.61 -28.09
CA ALA A 301 -7.85 -5.62 -29.22
C ALA A 301 -6.75 -4.54 -29.11
N ASP A 302 -7.15 -3.32 -28.76
CA ASP A 302 -6.29 -2.14 -28.81
C ASP A 302 -6.79 -1.06 -27.83
N PRO A 303 -5.93 -0.32 -27.13
CA PRO A 303 -6.35 0.69 -26.15
C PRO A 303 -7.14 1.87 -26.74
N SER A 304 -7.11 2.07 -28.07
CA SER A 304 -7.89 3.09 -28.79
C SER A 304 -9.39 2.76 -28.87
N VAL A 305 -9.79 1.49 -28.71
CA VAL A 305 -11.20 1.09 -28.70
C VAL A 305 -11.77 0.97 -27.29
N ASN A 306 -13.09 1.05 -27.12
CA ASN A 306 -13.77 1.02 -25.81
C ASN A 306 -14.65 -0.21 -25.58
N TYR A 307 -14.41 -1.29 -26.33
CA TYR A 307 -15.15 -2.54 -26.23
C TYR A 307 -14.18 -3.74 -26.12
N PRO A 308 -14.58 -4.82 -25.43
CA PRO A 308 -13.77 -6.04 -25.36
C PRO A 308 -13.77 -6.81 -26.67
N LEU A 309 -12.84 -7.75 -26.81
CA LEU A 309 -12.95 -8.78 -27.84
C LEU A 309 -14.22 -9.61 -27.58
N THR A 310 -15.02 -9.80 -28.63
CA THR A 310 -16.19 -10.68 -28.63
C THR A 310 -15.80 -12.09 -29.06
N SER A 311 -16.69 -13.07 -28.87
CA SER A 311 -16.47 -14.48 -29.20
C SER A 311 -16.14 -14.75 -30.68
N GLU A 312 -16.39 -13.78 -31.57
CA GLU A 312 -16.03 -13.87 -32.99
C GLU A 312 -14.52 -13.78 -33.24
N LYS A 313 -13.76 -13.21 -32.28
CA LYS A 313 -12.31 -13.13 -32.34
C LYS A 313 -11.70 -14.03 -31.27
N PRO A 314 -10.63 -14.78 -31.60
CA PRO A 314 -9.97 -15.62 -30.61
C PRO A 314 -9.36 -14.74 -29.51
N LEU A 315 -9.72 -15.02 -28.26
CA LEU A 315 -9.05 -14.46 -27.09
C LEU A 315 -7.64 -15.06 -27.01
N THR A 316 -6.66 -14.26 -26.62
CA THR A 316 -5.24 -14.64 -26.56
C THR A 316 -4.65 -14.47 -25.16
N MET A 317 -5.11 -13.50 -24.38
CA MET A 317 -4.51 -13.16 -23.09
C MET A 317 -4.68 -14.30 -22.09
N PHE A 318 -5.93 -14.70 -21.83
CA PHE A 318 -6.23 -15.74 -20.85
C PHE A 318 -6.05 -17.15 -21.42
N THR A 319 -6.18 -17.32 -22.73
CA THR A 319 -5.94 -18.61 -23.38
C THR A 319 -4.45 -18.96 -23.47
N ASN A 320 -3.56 -17.96 -23.45
CA ASN A 320 -2.10 -18.13 -23.37
C ASN A 320 -1.56 -17.99 -21.93
N ALA A 321 -2.44 -18.03 -20.93
CA ALA A 321 -2.05 -18.05 -19.53
C ALA A 321 -2.15 -19.46 -18.95
N GLU A 322 -1.20 -19.80 -18.07
CA GLU A 322 -1.24 -20.94 -17.16
C GLU A 322 -1.76 -20.47 -15.80
N ILE A 323 -2.69 -21.21 -15.21
CA ILE A 323 -3.17 -20.99 -13.85
C ILE A 323 -2.18 -21.67 -12.90
N VAL A 324 -1.34 -20.89 -12.23
CA VAL A 324 -0.38 -21.39 -11.23
C VAL A 324 -1.04 -21.52 -9.87
N TRP A 325 -1.95 -20.59 -9.55
CA TRP A 325 -2.78 -20.65 -8.35
C TRP A 325 -4.07 -19.85 -8.56
N THR A 326 -5.13 -20.27 -7.89
CA THR A 326 -6.43 -19.59 -7.88
C THR A 326 -6.97 -19.49 -6.46
N SER A 327 -7.65 -18.39 -6.15
CA SER A 327 -8.38 -18.25 -4.89
C SER A 327 -9.63 -19.13 -4.80
N ASP A 328 -10.05 -19.71 -5.92
CA ASP A 328 -11.21 -20.58 -6.05
C ASP A 328 -10.83 -21.86 -6.82
N GLU A 329 -10.87 -23.00 -6.14
CA GLU A 329 -10.40 -24.28 -6.65
C GLU A 329 -11.25 -24.83 -7.82
N GLU A 330 -12.45 -24.30 -8.04
CA GLU A 330 -13.30 -24.71 -9.16
C GLU A 330 -12.91 -24.05 -10.49
N THR A 331 -12.05 -23.02 -10.48
CA THR A 331 -11.48 -22.48 -11.71
C THR A 331 -10.35 -23.38 -12.23
N LYS A 332 -10.72 -24.34 -13.08
CA LYS A 332 -9.82 -25.39 -13.57
C LYS A 332 -9.42 -25.22 -15.03
N THR A 333 -10.29 -24.64 -15.86
CA THR A 333 -10.07 -24.49 -17.31
C THR A 333 -9.76 -23.05 -17.72
N LYS A 334 -9.27 -22.87 -18.94
CA LYS A 334 -9.06 -21.53 -19.53
C LYS A 334 -10.37 -20.76 -19.68
N GLN A 335 -11.47 -21.46 -19.97
CA GLN A 335 -12.81 -20.88 -20.03
C GLN A 335 -13.27 -20.41 -18.65
N ASP A 336 -13.00 -21.19 -17.60
CA ASP A 336 -13.30 -20.79 -16.22
C ASP A 336 -12.48 -19.56 -15.80
N LEU A 337 -11.21 -19.48 -16.20
CA LEU A 337 -10.36 -18.30 -15.97
C LEU A 337 -10.95 -17.04 -16.63
N ILE A 338 -11.31 -17.12 -17.91
CA ILE A 338 -11.94 -16.00 -18.64
C ILE A 338 -13.22 -15.56 -17.91
N LEU A 339 -14.06 -16.52 -17.54
CA LEU A 339 -15.32 -16.26 -16.86
C LEU A 339 -15.11 -15.64 -15.46
N SER A 340 -14.15 -16.14 -14.69
CA SER A 340 -13.82 -15.62 -13.36
C SER A 340 -13.30 -14.18 -13.44
N MET A 341 -12.38 -13.90 -14.37
CA MET A 341 -11.88 -12.54 -14.59
C MET A 341 -12.96 -11.57 -15.08
N ALA A 342 -13.84 -12.02 -15.99
CA ALA A 342 -14.94 -11.22 -16.53
C ALA A 342 -16.05 -10.94 -15.50
N SER A 343 -16.27 -11.86 -14.56
CA SER A 343 -17.33 -11.78 -13.54
C SER A 343 -16.85 -11.35 -12.16
N SER A 344 -15.58 -10.95 -12.02
CA SER A 344 -14.94 -10.65 -10.72
C SER A 344 -14.97 -11.81 -9.72
N GLY A 345 -14.99 -13.05 -10.20
CA GLY A 345 -15.11 -14.26 -9.38
C GLY A 345 -16.52 -14.58 -8.91
N TYR A 346 -17.57 -13.90 -9.42
CA TYR A 346 -18.95 -14.32 -9.18
C TYR A 346 -19.23 -15.71 -9.75
N TYR A 347 -18.67 -15.99 -10.93
CA TYR A 347 -18.62 -17.32 -11.50
C TYR A 347 -17.18 -17.81 -11.55
N ASN A 348 -16.94 -18.95 -10.91
CA ASN A 348 -15.64 -19.62 -10.88
C ASN A 348 -15.53 -20.77 -11.90
N SER A 349 -16.65 -21.18 -12.51
CA SER A 349 -16.70 -22.24 -13.52
C SER A 349 -17.85 -22.06 -14.51
N MET A 350 -17.64 -22.54 -15.74
CA MET A 350 -18.67 -22.54 -16.79
C MET A 350 -19.90 -23.35 -16.40
N THR A 351 -19.71 -24.43 -15.64
CA THR A 351 -20.80 -25.28 -15.14
C THR A 351 -21.73 -24.48 -14.24
N LEU A 352 -21.17 -23.74 -13.27
CA LEU A 352 -21.97 -22.92 -12.36
C LEU A 352 -22.67 -21.76 -13.08
N CYS A 353 -21.99 -21.12 -14.04
CA CYS A 353 -22.61 -20.07 -14.85
C CYS A 353 -23.81 -20.58 -15.65
N LYS A 354 -23.70 -21.76 -16.28
CA LYS A 354 -24.81 -22.36 -17.06
C LYS A 354 -25.95 -22.86 -16.19
N ALA A 355 -25.65 -23.34 -14.98
CA ALA A 355 -26.66 -23.80 -14.04
C ALA A 355 -27.38 -22.66 -13.31
N SER A 356 -26.84 -21.43 -13.34
CA SER A 356 -27.38 -20.28 -12.61
C SER A 356 -28.79 -19.92 -13.12
N PRO A 357 -29.82 -19.96 -12.26
CA PRO A 357 -31.14 -19.43 -12.61
C PRO A 357 -31.06 -17.97 -13.03
N GLN A 358 -31.93 -17.54 -13.95
CA GLN A 358 -31.91 -16.17 -14.49
C GLN A 358 -32.06 -15.08 -13.40
N LYS A 359 -32.81 -15.37 -12.32
CA LYS A 359 -32.99 -14.45 -11.17
C LYS A 359 -31.74 -14.27 -10.31
N THR A 360 -30.81 -15.23 -10.34
CA THR A 360 -29.53 -15.16 -9.64
C THR A 360 -28.36 -15.01 -10.62
N ALA A 361 -28.65 -14.73 -11.89
CA ALA A 361 -27.63 -14.45 -12.88
C ALA A 361 -26.82 -13.22 -12.50
N LEU A 362 -25.56 -13.17 -12.93
CA LEU A 362 -24.76 -11.97 -12.79
C LEU A 362 -25.46 -10.81 -13.50
N ASN A 363 -25.64 -9.71 -12.79
CA ASN A 363 -26.16 -8.48 -13.36
C ASN A 363 -25.13 -7.90 -14.37
N ASP A 364 -25.61 -7.34 -15.47
CA ASP A 364 -24.75 -6.86 -16.58
C ASP A 364 -23.76 -5.75 -16.18
N GLU A 365 -24.05 -5.03 -15.09
CA GLU A 365 -23.16 -4.03 -14.50
C GLU A 365 -22.41 -4.55 -13.26
N LEU A 366 -22.43 -5.86 -13.02
CA LEU A 366 -21.78 -6.56 -11.89
C LEU A 366 -22.37 -6.19 -10.52
N ASN A 367 -23.58 -5.63 -10.44
CA ASN A 367 -24.13 -5.10 -9.17
C ASN A 367 -24.19 -6.12 -8.02
N ASN A 368 -24.48 -7.39 -8.34
CA ASN A 368 -24.47 -8.51 -7.40
C ASN A 368 -23.13 -9.26 -7.33
N GLY A 369 -22.13 -8.85 -8.12
CA GLY A 369 -20.77 -9.38 -8.03
C GLY A 369 -20.09 -9.01 -6.70
N PRO A 370 -19.01 -9.70 -6.32
CA PRO A 370 -18.20 -9.32 -5.17
C PRO A 370 -17.43 -8.01 -5.43
N ALA A 371 -17.28 -7.17 -4.40
CA ALA A 371 -16.49 -5.94 -4.49
C ALA A 371 -14.99 -6.21 -4.66
N SER A 372 -14.49 -7.22 -3.96
CA SER A 372 -13.08 -7.59 -3.93
C SER A 372 -12.87 -8.96 -4.52
N TYR A 373 -11.74 -9.13 -5.20
CA TYR A 373 -11.35 -10.36 -5.87
C TYR A 373 -9.93 -10.73 -5.44
N ARG A 374 -9.79 -11.86 -4.73
CA ARG A 374 -8.49 -12.41 -4.31
C ARG A 374 -7.68 -12.91 -5.50
N GLY A 375 -8.39 -13.28 -6.56
CA GLY A 375 -7.86 -13.49 -7.90
C GLY A 375 -6.93 -14.68 -8.05
N MET A 376 -6.01 -14.55 -9.00
CA MET A 376 -5.25 -15.68 -9.51
C MET A 376 -3.81 -15.29 -9.79
N LEU A 377 -2.92 -16.27 -9.63
CA LEU A 377 -1.52 -16.20 -10.02
C LEU A 377 -1.36 -16.89 -11.37
N LEU A 378 -0.94 -16.12 -12.36
CA LEU A 378 -0.88 -16.56 -13.75
C LEU A 378 0.54 -16.47 -14.29
N ARG A 379 0.91 -17.42 -15.13
CA ARG A 379 2.10 -17.33 -15.99
C ARG A 379 1.65 -17.12 -17.43
N PHE A 380 2.11 -16.05 -18.05
CA PHE A 380 1.71 -15.70 -19.41
C PHE A 380 2.78 -16.13 -20.41
N ALA A 381 2.34 -16.63 -21.57
CA ALA A 381 3.23 -16.81 -22.71
C ALA A 381 3.74 -15.44 -23.21
N PRO A 382 4.87 -15.43 -23.96
CA PRO A 382 5.33 -14.22 -24.65
C PRO A 382 4.25 -13.64 -25.56
N GLY A 383 4.07 -12.32 -25.49
CA GLY A 383 3.00 -11.66 -26.21
C GLY A 383 2.73 -10.26 -25.69
N GLU A 384 1.79 -9.60 -26.35
CA GLU A 384 1.30 -8.29 -25.97
C GLU A 384 -0.21 -8.35 -25.81
N TYR A 385 -0.69 -8.05 -24.61
CA TYR A 385 -2.07 -8.22 -24.22
C TYR A 385 -2.65 -6.91 -23.72
N TYR A 386 -3.87 -6.62 -24.15
CA TYR A 386 -4.63 -5.47 -23.71
C TYR A 386 -5.90 -5.91 -23.01
N TYR A 387 -6.27 -5.18 -21.97
CA TYR A 387 -7.44 -5.51 -21.16
C TYR A 387 -8.14 -4.25 -20.64
N MET A 388 -9.41 -4.40 -20.31
CA MET A 388 -10.24 -3.33 -19.75
C MET A 388 -11.19 -3.85 -18.68
N CYS A 389 -11.67 -2.93 -17.83
CA CYS A 389 -12.83 -3.18 -16.99
C CYS A 389 -14.08 -2.66 -17.71
N THR A 390 -15.07 -3.52 -17.96
CA THR A 390 -16.29 -3.11 -18.68
C THR A 390 -17.10 -2.08 -17.89
N ARG A 391 -17.24 -2.28 -16.57
CA ARG A 391 -18.00 -1.37 -15.70
C ARG A 391 -17.34 0.00 -15.54
N ASN A 392 -16.01 0.03 -15.44
CA ASN A 392 -15.24 1.23 -15.12
C ASN A 392 -14.53 1.84 -16.34
N ASN A 393 -15.01 1.56 -17.55
CA ASN A 393 -14.57 2.20 -18.79
C ASN A 393 -15.69 3.07 -19.38
N ASN A 394 -15.75 4.33 -18.96
CA ASN A 394 -16.67 5.34 -19.46
C ASN A 394 -15.86 6.49 -20.09
N PHE A 395 -15.94 6.62 -21.42
CA PHE A 395 -15.16 7.57 -22.22
C PHE A 395 -15.11 9.00 -21.66
N SER A 396 -16.20 9.49 -21.07
CA SER A 396 -16.30 10.85 -20.58
C SER A 396 -15.50 11.14 -19.31
N ASN A 397 -15.12 10.12 -18.52
CA ASN A 397 -14.55 10.33 -17.19
C ASN A 397 -13.62 9.24 -16.65
N ARG A 398 -13.64 8.00 -17.19
CA ARG A 398 -12.87 6.85 -16.66
C ARG A 398 -12.42 5.93 -17.78
N ASN A 399 -11.14 5.60 -17.81
CA ASN A 399 -10.53 4.78 -18.85
C ASN A 399 -9.66 3.68 -18.20
N GLN A 400 -10.33 2.78 -17.46
CA GLN A 400 -9.69 1.66 -16.77
C GLN A 400 -9.32 0.57 -17.79
N LYS A 401 -8.15 0.75 -18.38
CA LYS A 401 -7.52 -0.14 -19.36
C LYS A 401 -6.08 -0.40 -18.98
N GLY A 402 -5.55 -1.55 -19.36
CA GLY A 402 -4.15 -1.88 -19.13
C GLY A 402 -3.51 -2.61 -20.31
N ARG A 403 -2.18 -2.70 -20.25
CA ARG A 403 -1.32 -3.37 -21.22
C ARG A 403 -0.30 -4.22 -20.48
N LEU A 404 -0.20 -5.48 -20.86
CA LEU A 404 0.80 -6.44 -20.41
C LEU A 404 1.67 -6.84 -21.59
N VAL A 405 2.98 -6.64 -21.47
CA VAL A 405 3.99 -7.10 -22.45
C VAL A 405 4.85 -8.17 -21.82
N VAL A 406 4.81 -9.38 -22.36
CA VAL A 406 5.60 -10.51 -21.90
C VAL A 406 6.70 -10.81 -22.90
N ARG A 407 7.95 -10.71 -22.47
CA ARG A 407 9.12 -10.95 -23.30
C ARG A 407 9.64 -12.37 -23.11
N ASN A 408 10.19 -12.94 -24.18
CA ASN A 408 10.91 -14.20 -24.12
C ASN A 408 12.13 -14.10 -23.21
N VAL A 409 12.37 -15.15 -22.42
CA VAL A 409 13.66 -15.35 -21.76
C VAL A 409 14.58 -16.06 -22.74
N THR A 410 15.43 -15.31 -23.44
CA THR A 410 16.52 -15.92 -24.21
C THR A 410 17.60 -16.41 -23.24
N GLY A 411 17.89 -17.71 -23.27
CA GLY A 411 18.88 -18.34 -22.38
C GLY A 411 20.26 -17.71 -22.49
N SER A 412 20.63 -16.88 -21.51
CA SER A 412 22.03 -16.50 -21.22
C SER A 412 22.24 -15.71 -19.92
N LYS A 413 21.20 -15.36 -19.14
CA LYS A 413 21.37 -14.57 -17.89
C LYS A 413 20.61 -15.08 -16.67
N LEU A 414 20.49 -16.39 -16.51
CA LEU A 414 20.22 -17.01 -15.21
C LEU A 414 21.56 -17.44 -14.60
N SER A 415 22.48 -16.51 -14.39
CA SER A 415 23.57 -16.71 -13.44
C SER A 415 22.99 -16.48 -12.04
N LYS A 416 22.86 -17.57 -11.29
CA LYS A 416 22.56 -17.60 -9.86
C LYS A 416 23.27 -16.45 -9.14
N LYS A 417 22.51 -15.64 -8.41
CA LYS A 417 22.96 -15.01 -7.17
C LYS A 417 21.89 -15.23 -6.14
#